data_AF-A0A9D9EFR0-F1
#
_entry.id   AF-A0A9D9EFR0-F1
#
_cell.length_a   1.000
_cell.length_b   1.000
_cell.length_c   1.000
_cell.angle_alpha   90.00
_cell.angle_beta   90.00
_cell.angle_gamma   90.00
#
_symmetry.space_group_name_H-M   'P 1'
#
loop_
_entity.id
_entity.type
_entity.pdbx_description
1 polymer ?
#
loop_
_entity_poly.entity_id
_entity_poly.type
_entity_poly.pdbx_seq_one_letter_code
_entity_poly.pdbx_strand_id
1 'polypeptide(L)' 'MKLSQFDFKLPEELIAQQPVEFRDEARLLVLHKDTGEIEH' A
#
# COMPACT_ATOMS: atom_id res chain seq x y z
N MET A 1 -11.72 20.18 4.66
CA MET A 1 -11.34 18.82 5.11
C MET A 1 -10.19 18.94 6.10
N LYS A 2 -10.14 18.07 7.11
CA LYS A 2 -9.02 18.05 8.08
C LYS A 2 -7.99 17.02 7.62
N LEU A 3 -6.70 17.35 7.69
CA LEU A 3 -5.60 16.44 7.30
C LEU A 3 -5.65 15.10 8.05
N SER A 4 -6.09 15.12 9.30
CA SER A 4 -6.25 13.92 10.13
C SER A 4 -7.21 12.88 9.58
N GLN A 5 -8.04 13.20 8.58
CA GLN A 5 -8.94 12.24 7.92
C GLN A 5 -8.18 11.25 7.02
N PHE A 6 -6.91 11.54 6.71
CA PHE A 6 -6.04 10.72 5.86
C PHE A 6 -4.89 10.07 6.64
N ASP A 7 -4.84 10.28 7.96
CA ASP A 7 -3.82 9.71 8.81
C ASP A 7 -4.13 8.23 9.12
N PHE A 8 -3.11 7.38 9.06
CA PHE A 8 -3.22 5.95 9.35
C PHE A 8 -1.96 5.43 10.03
N LYS A 9 -2.10 4.32 10.77
CA LYS A 9 -0.95 3.70 11.44
C LYS A 9 -0.09 2.96 10.41
N LEU A 10 1.09 3.49 10.14
CA LEU A 10 2.12 2.85 9.31
C LEU A 10 3.32 2.51 10.20
N PRO A 11 3.54 1.24 10.55
CA PRO A 11 4.77 0.79 11.20
C PRO A 11 6.00 1.10 10.33
N GLU A 12 7.09 1.55 10.94
CA GLU A 12 8.31 1.97 10.22
C GLU A 12 8.97 0.80 9.48
N GLU A 13 8.83 -0.42 10.00
CA GLU A 13 9.37 -1.64 9.39
C GLU A 13 8.71 -2.00 8.05
N LEU A 14 7.52 -1.47 7.77
CA LEU A 14 6.82 -1.67 6.49
C LEU A 14 7.24 -0.65 5.42
N ILE A 15 8.07 0.34 5.77
CA ILE A 15 8.63 1.31 4.83
C ILE A 15 9.88 0.70 4.20
N ALA A 16 9.79 0.37 2.92
CA ALA A 16 10.92 -0.17 2.17
C ALA A 16 12.09 0.82 2.14
N GLN A 17 13.25 0.38 2.62
CA GLN A 17 14.50 1.18 2.60
C GLN A 17 15.25 1.04 1.27
N GLN A 18 15.04 -0.08 0.59
CA GLN A 18 15.64 -0.43 -0.70
C GLN A 18 14.60 -1.19 -1.53
N PRO A 19 14.67 -1.14 -2.88
CA PRO A 19 13.82 -1.96 -3.72
C PRO A 19 14.16 -3.45 -3.59
N VAL A 20 13.22 -4.31 -3.98
CA VAL A 20 13.46 -5.75 -4.16
C VAL A 20 14.45 -6.02 -5.30
N GLU A 21 15.14 -7.16 -5.26
CA GLU A 21 16.18 -7.54 -6.23
C GLU A 21 15.62 -7.65 -7.65
N PHE A 22 14.50 -8.35 -7.81
CA PHE A 22 13.74 -8.42 -9.05
C PHE A 22 12.43 -7.63 -8.91
N ARG A 23 12.18 -6.71 -9.85
CA ARG A 23 11.09 -5.73 -9.71
C ARG A 23 9.69 -6.34 -9.71
N ASP A 24 9.52 -7.46 -10.39
CA ASP A 24 8.27 -8.22 -10.51
C ASP A 24 7.94 -9.04 -9.25
N GLU A 25 8.87 -9.18 -8.31
CA GLU A 25 8.61 -9.79 -6.99
C GLU A 25 7.90 -8.83 -6.03
N ALA A 26 7.79 -7.54 -6.37
CA ALA A 26 7.04 -6.59 -5.56
C ALA A 26 5.54 -6.94 -5.57
N ARG A 27 4.92 -6.95 -4.38
CA ARG A 27 3.47 -7.22 -4.23
C ARG A 27 2.65 -6.14 -4.94
N LEU A 28 1.59 -6.56 -5.61
CA LEU A 28 0.62 -5.67 -6.26
C LEU A 28 -0.72 -5.76 -5.53
N LEU A 29 -1.20 -4.64 -4.99
CA LEU A 29 -2.55 -4.54 -4.47
C LEU A 29 -3.48 -4.10 -5.60
N VAL A 30 -4.52 -4.88 -5.87
CA VAL A 30 -5.59 -4.53 -6.82
C VAL A 30 -6.81 -4.09 -6.02
N LEU A 31 -7.32 -2.90 -6.29
CA LEU A 31 -8.52 -2.35 -5.67
C LEU A 31 -9.58 -2.06 -6.74
N HIS A 32 -10.74 -2.71 -6.61
CA HIS A 32 -11.87 -2.46 -7.48
C HIS A 32 -12.62 -1.19 -7.05
N LYS A 33 -12.62 -0.15 -7.90
CA LYS A 33 -13.15 1.18 -7.57
C LYS A 33 -14.62 1.17 -7.12
N ASP A 34 -15.45 0.38 -7.79
CA ASP A 34 -16.91 0.41 -7.60
C ASP A 34 -17.38 -0.50 -6.47
N THR A 35 -16.72 -1.66 -6.29
CA THR A 35 -17.09 -2.66 -5.28
C THR A 35 -16.29 -2.51 -3.98
N GLY A 36 -15.09 -1.91 -4.05
CA GLY A 36 -14.13 -1.86 -2.95
C GLY A 36 -13.44 -3.21 -2.69
N GLU A 37 -13.59 -4.20 -3.57
CA GLU A 37 -12.93 -5.50 -3.44
C GLU A 37 -11.41 -5.37 -3.59
N ILE A 38 -10.67 -6.18 -2.81
CA ILE A 38 -9.20 -6.17 -2.76
C ILE A 38 -8.67 -7.53 -3.19
N GLU A 39 -7.71 -7.53 -4.11
CA GLU A 39 -6.99 -8.71 -4.58
C GLU A 39 -5.47 -8.50 -4.51
N HIS A 40 -4.72 -9.60 -4.57
CA HIS A 40 -3.26 -9.65 -4.46
C HIS A 40 -2.65 -10.46 -5.59
#